data_AF-A0A941GQN9-F1
#
_entry.id   AF-A0A941GQN9-F1
#
_cell.length_a   1.000
_cell.length_b   1.000
_cell.length_c   1.000
_cell.angle_alpha   90.00
_cell.angle_beta   90.00
_cell.angle_gamma   90.00
#
_symmetry.space_group_name_H-M   'P 1'
#
loop_
_entity.id
_entity.type
_entity.pdbx_description
1 polymer ?
#
loop_
_entity_poly.entity_id
_entity_poly.type
_entity_poly.pdbx_seq_one_letter_code
_entity_poly.pdbx_strand_id
1 'polypeptide(L)'
;MAIGSGISQAQGTSEAKPAEIGKEVYLEHCASCHIPIPPEVLPTQTWQELLEKPQNHYGENLKDIISITQRLIWEYLRLYSRPLNPEEKTPMYIAQSRYFKALHPRVEVPKPVNHQSCNSCHIGVQNLDYRSLTPPWENSP
;
A
#
# COMPACT_ATOMS: atom_id res chain seq x y z
N MET A 1 49.23 -22.45 30.69
CA MET A 1 47.76 -22.40 30.91
C MET A 1 47.28 -21.05 30.39
N ALA A 2 46.67 -21.00 29.22
CA ALA A 2 45.92 -19.84 28.74
C ALA A 2 44.97 -20.36 27.66
N ILE A 3 43.73 -20.65 28.06
CA ILE A 3 42.62 -21.05 27.19
C ILE A 3 41.97 -19.76 26.67
N GLY A 4 42.24 -19.41 25.41
CA GLY A 4 41.56 -18.33 24.71
C GLY A 4 40.21 -18.83 24.19
N SER A 5 39.14 -18.58 24.93
CA SER A 5 37.77 -18.85 24.50
C SER A 5 37.34 -17.82 23.44
N GLY A 6 37.43 -18.20 22.17
CA GLY A 6 36.78 -17.47 21.07
C GLY A 6 35.29 -17.81 21.04
N ILE A 7 34.44 -16.91 21.51
CA ILE A 7 32.99 -17.02 21.32
C ILE A 7 32.69 -16.53 19.90
N SER A 8 32.35 -17.47 19.03
CA SER A 8 31.84 -17.21 17.67
C SER A 8 30.45 -16.59 17.78
N GLN A 9 30.28 -15.34 17.35
CA GLN A 9 28.96 -14.71 17.25
C GLN A 9 28.20 -15.32 16.07
N ALA A 10 27.11 -16.03 16.38
CA ALA A 10 26.18 -16.53 15.37
C ALA A 10 25.46 -15.34 14.70
N GLN A 11 25.40 -15.40 13.38
CA GLN A 11 24.77 -14.41 12.52
C GLN A 11 23.27 -14.34 12.82
N GLY A 12 22.79 -13.17 13.23
CA GLY A 12 21.37 -12.90 13.40
C GLY A 12 20.66 -12.97 12.05
N THR A 13 19.78 -13.95 11.90
CA THR A 13 18.73 -13.90 10.88
C THR A 13 17.86 -12.68 11.21
N SER A 14 17.83 -11.68 10.33
CA SER A 14 16.95 -10.53 10.50
C SER A 14 15.50 -11.01 10.42
N GLU A 15 14.84 -11.15 11.55
CA GLU A 15 13.39 -11.31 11.62
C GLU A 15 12.78 -10.09 10.91
N ALA A 16 12.24 -10.28 9.71
CA ALA A 16 11.51 -9.24 8.99
C ALA A 16 10.37 -8.75 9.89
N LYS A 17 10.25 -7.43 10.06
CA LYS A 17 9.21 -6.87 10.93
C LYS A 17 7.84 -7.32 10.41
N PRO A 18 6.82 -7.54 11.26
CA PRO A 18 5.50 -7.98 10.80
C PRO A 18 4.90 -7.13 9.67
N ALA A 19 5.19 -5.83 9.62
CA ALA A 19 4.76 -4.94 8.54
C ALA A 19 5.51 -5.12 7.21
N GLU A 20 6.77 -5.58 7.24
CA GLU A 20 7.55 -5.91 6.03
C GLU A 20 6.99 -7.18 5.37
N ILE A 21 6.74 -8.22 6.17
CA ILE A 21 6.04 -9.44 5.72
C ILE A 21 4.64 -9.06 5.21
N GLY A 22 3.90 -8.22 5.96
CA GLY A 22 2.59 -7.74 5.55
C GLY A 22 2.58 -7.00 4.22
N LYS A 23 3.65 -6.25 3.90
CA LYS A 23 3.82 -5.57 2.62
C LYS A 23 4.00 -6.56 1.48
N GLU A 24 4.79 -7.62 1.68
CA GLU A 24 5.00 -8.66 0.67
C GLU A 24 3.68 -9.38 0.34
N VAL A 25 2.94 -9.80 1.38
CA VAL A 25 1.62 -10.42 1.21
C VAL A 25 0.62 -9.45 0.56
N TYR A 26 0.67 -8.16 0.91
CA TYR A 26 -0.13 -7.13 0.25
C TYR A 26 0.17 -7.05 -1.25
N LEU A 27 1.44 -7.05 -1.65
CA LEU A 27 1.80 -7.01 -3.07
C LEU A 27 1.35 -8.29 -3.80
N GLU A 28 1.55 -9.46 -3.21
CA GLU A 28 1.15 -10.74 -3.79
C GLU A 28 -0.35 -10.78 -4.13
N HIS A 29 -1.20 -10.32 -3.19
CA HIS A 29 -2.65 -10.41 -3.35
C HIS A 29 -3.27 -9.17 -4.03
N CYS A 30 -2.82 -7.96 -3.65
CA CYS A 30 -3.44 -6.71 -4.07
C CYS A 30 -2.81 -6.07 -5.31
N ALA A 31 -1.69 -6.59 -5.82
CA ALA A 31 -1.10 -6.16 -7.10
C ALA A 31 -1.46 -7.11 -8.28
N SER A 32 -2.39 -8.06 -8.07
CA SER A 32 -2.71 -9.11 -9.05
C SER A 32 -3.69 -8.68 -10.14
N CYS A 33 -4.68 -7.86 -9.80
CA CYS A 33 -5.71 -7.37 -10.74
C CYS A 33 -5.47 -5.92 -11.19
N HIS A 34 -4.80 -5.13 -10.34
CA HIS A 34 -4.49 -3.73 -10.58
C HIS A 34 -3.18 -3.35 -9.92
N ILE A 35 -2.70 -2.13 -10.17
CA ILE A 35 -1.51 -1.61 -9.49
C ILE A 35 -1.70 -1.59 -7.96
N PRO A 36 -0.67 -1.86 -7.16
CA PRO A 36 -0.77 -1.75 -5.72
C PRO A 36 -0.96 -0.29 -5.32
N ILE A 37 -1.98 -0.03 -4.52
CA ILE A 37 -2.40 1.31 -4.09
C ILE A 37 -1.70 1.65 -2.75
N PRO A 38 -0.95 2.76 -2.66
CA PRO A 38 -0.22 3.09 -1.44
C PRO A 38 -1.17 3.29 -0.24
N PRO A 39 -0.89 2.74 0.95
CA PRO A 39 -1.77 2.86 2.11
C PRO A 39 -2.13 4.31 2.44
N GLU A 40 -1.22 5.25 2.19
CA GLU A 40 -1.35 6.67 2.50
C GLU A 40 -2.49 7.38 1.75
N VAL A 41 -2.95 6.84 0.63
CA VAL A 41 -3.94 7.50 -0.23
C VAL A 41 -5.39 7.24 0.21
N LEU A 42 -5.62 6.32 1.15
CA LEU A 42 -6.94 6.01 1.70
C LEU A 42 -6.91 5.98 3.24
N PRO A 43 -8.03 6.33 3.90
CA PRO A 43 -8.14 6.19 5.34
C PRO A 43 -8.03 4.73 5.81
N THR A 44 -7.56 4.54 7.04
CA THR A 44 -7.49 3.23 7.72
C THR A 44 -8.83 2.48 7.68
N GLN A 45 -9.94 3.20 7.85
CA GLN A 45 -11.31 2.67 7.83
C GLN A 45 -11.70 2.12 6.46
N THR A 46 -11.28 2.77 5.36
CA THR A 46 -11.52 2.25 4.01
C THR A 46 -10.81 0.92 3.82
N TRP A 47 -9.54 0.83 4.22
CA TRP A 47 -8.77 -0.41 4.13
C TRP A 47 -9.37 -1.54 4.96
N GLN A 48 -9.82 -1.22 6.16
CA GLN A 48 -10.50 -2.17 7.03
C GLN A 48 -11.75 -2.73 6.35
N GLU A 49 -12.62 -1.86 5.82
CA GLU A 49 -13.86 -2.31 5.16
C GLU A 49 -13.59 -3.18 3.94
N LEU A 50 -12.58 -2.84 3.12
CA LEU A 50 -12.19 -3.63 1.96
C LEU A 50 -11.67 -5.02 2.35
N LEU A 51 -10.86 -5.10 3.42
CA LEU A 51 -10.33 -6.37 3.90
C LEU A 51 -11.39 -7.22 4.60
N GLU A 52 -12.37 -6.64 5.28
CA GLU A 52 -13.44 -7.38 5.98
C GLU A 52 -14.46 -8.00 5.02
N LYS A 53 -14.55 -7.49 3.79
CA LYS A 53 -15.49 -7.96 2.76
C LYS A 53 -14.75 -8.28 1.45
N PRO A 54 -13.78 -9.21 1.43
CA PRO A 54 -12.95 -9.49 0.26
C PRO A 54 -13.76 -9.97 -0.96
N GLN A 55 -14.92 -10.58 -0.74
CA GLN A 55 -15.88 -10.97 -1.78
C GLN A 55 -16.65 -9.82 -2.43
N ASN A 56 -16.53 -8.59 -1.91
CA ASN A 56 -17.21 -7.40 -2.42
C ASN A 56 -16.18 -6.34 -2.82
N HIS A 57 -15.41 -6.64 -3.86
CA HIS A 57 -14.34 -5.78 -4.35
C HIS A 57 -14.70 -5.22 -5.74
N TYR A 58 -15.68 -4.31 -5.79
CA TYR A 58 -16.11 -3.61 -7.01
C TYR A 58 -16.60 -4.54 -8.14
N GLY A 59 -17.35 -5.57 -7.77
CA GLY A 59 -17.84 -6.59 -8.72
C GLY A 59 -16.93 -7.81 -8.84
N GLU A 60 -15.74 -7.75 -8.23
CA GLU A 60 -14.81 -8.88 -8.14
C GLU A 60 -14.83 -9.53 -6.74
N ASN A 61 -14.33 -10.76 -6.68
CA ASN A 61 -14.12 -11.51 -5.45
C ASN A 61 -12.62 -11.80 -5.28
N LEU A 62 -12.02 -11.24 -4.22
CA LEU A 62 -10.63 -11.49 -3.88
C LEU A 62 -10.48 -12.92 -3.33
N LYS A 63 -9.88 -13.79 -4.14
CA LYS A 63 -9.59 -15.18 -3.76
C LYS A 63 -8.46 -15.25 -2.74
N ASP A 64 -8.48 -16.30 -1.94
CA ASP A 64 -7.39 -16.69 -1.04
C ASP A 64 -7.00 -15.66 0.05
N ILE A 65 -7.90 -14.70 0.36
CA ILE A 65 -7.80 -13.82 1.52
C ILE A 65 -8.39 -14.51 2.75
N ILE A 66 -7.65 -15.48 3.29
CA ILE A 66 -7.99 -16.16 4.56
C ILE A 66 -7.55 -15.33 5.78
N SER A 67 -7.94 -15.74 6.99
CA SER A 67 -7.74 -14.95 8.22
C SER A 67 -6.29 -14.55 8.50
N ILE A 68 -5.32 -15.43 8.25
CA ILE A 68 -3.89 -15.10 8.41
C ILE A 68 -3.39 -14.12 7.35
N THR A 69 -3.74 -14.34 6.09
CA THR A 69 -3.43 -13.44 4.96
C THR A 69 -4.00 -12.05 5.20
N GLN A 70 -5.28 -11.98 5.55
CA GLN A 70 -5.97 -10.75 5.88
C GLN A 70 -5.28 -10.00 7.02
N ARG A 71 -4.86 -10.71 8.08
CA ARG A 71 -4.15 -10.09 9.21
C ARG A 71 -2.79 -9.55 8.82
N LEU A 72 -2.01 -10.27 8.04
CA LEU A 72 -0.69 -9.81 7.57
C LEU A 72 -0.83 -8.55 6.69
N ILE A 73 -1.77 -8.56 5.75
CA ILE A 73 -2.07 -7.37 4.94
C ILE A 73 -2.51 -6.21 5.84
N TRP A 74 -3.37 -6.47 6.82
CA TRP A 74 -3.84 -5.46 7.76
C TRP A 74 -2.71 -4.82 8.58
N GLU A 75 -1.72 -5.59 9.04
CA GLU A 75 -0.56 -5.07 9.78
C GLU A 75 0.22 -4.02 8.96
N TYR A 76 0.35 -4.26 7.65
CA TYR A 76 0.95 -3.28 6.73
C TYR A 76 0.04 -2.07 6.52
N LEU A 77 -1.21 -2.29 6.11
CA LEU A 77 -2.14 -1.21 5.76
C LEU A 77 -2.37 -0.27 6.96
N ARG A 78 -2.68 -0.80 8.14
CA ARG A 78 -3.02 0.00 9.34
C ARG A 78 -1.88 0.88 9.82
N LEU A 79 -0.63 0.48 9.56
CA LEU A 79 0.57 1.18 10.01
C LEU A 79 0.88 2.39 9.11
N TYR A 80 0.63 2.26 7.81
CA TYR A 80 1.00 3.27 6.81
C TYR A 80 -0.19 4.07 6.26
N SER A 81 -1.43 3.65 6.53
CA SER A 81 -2.62 4.43 6.22
C SER A 81 -2.77 5.65 7.12
N ARG A 82 -3.79 6.46 6.84
CA ARG A 82 -4.03 7.73 7.51
C ARG A 82 -5.41 7.76 8.19
N PRO A 83 -5.61 8.55 9.26
CA PRO A 83 -6.90 8.58 9.95
C PRO A 83 -8.00 9.22 9.09
N LEU A 84 -9.23 8.72 9.21
CA LEU A 84 -10.43 9.40 8.73
C LEU A 84 -10.75 10.60 9.63
N ASN A 85 -11.09 11.75 9.05
CA ASN A 85 -11.63 12.88 9.81
C ASN A 85 -13.02 12.55 10.35
N PRO A 86 -13.39 12.97 11.58
CA PRO A 86 -14.70 12.63 12.15
C PRO A 86 -15.92 13.09 11.33
N GLU A 87 -15.77 14.19 10.59
CA GLU A 87 -16.85 14.81 9.81
C GLU A 87 -16.87 14.36 8.34
N GLU A 88 -15.87 13.61 7.89
CA GLU A 88 -15.79 13.18 6.49
C GLU A 88 -16.43 11.80 6.29
N LYS A 89 -17.13 11.62 5.17
CA LYS A 89 -17.62 10.29 4.77
C LYS A 89 -16.44 9.41 4.40
N THR A 90 -16.44 8.15 4.82
CA THR A 90 -15.43 7.16 4.42
C THR A 90 -15.39 7.04 2.89
N PRO A 91 -14.29 7.42 2.23
CA PRO A 91 -14.18 7.33 0.78
C PRO A 91 -13.90 5.88 0.40
N MET A 92 -14.73 5.31 -0.48
CA MET A 92 -14.50 3.96 -1.04
C MET A 92 -13.80 4.00 -2.40
N TYR A 93 -13.45 5.18 -2.90
CA TYR A 93 -12.70 5.34 -4.15
C TYR A 93 -11.57 6.33 -3.95
N ILE A 94 -10.41 6.07 -4.55
CA ILE A 94 -9.22 6.94 -4.45
C ILE A 94 -9.54 8.37 -4.87
N ALA A 95 -10.31 8.55 -5.95
CA ALA A 95 -10.74 9.87 -6.44
C ALA A 95 -11.53 10.70 -5.40
N GLN A 96 -12.18 10.03 -4.43
CA GLN A 96 -12.95 10.70 -3.37
C GLN A 96 -12.05 11.11 -2.19
N SER A 97 -10.91 10.43 -2.01
CA SER A 97 -10.02 10.62 -0.87
C SER A 97 -9.40 12.02 -0.84
N ARG A 98 -9.46 12.66 0.34
CA ARG A 98 -8.75 13.93 0.55
C ARG A 98 -7.24 13.76 0.49
N TYR A 99 -6.71 12.60 0.88
CA TYR A 99 -5.28 12.32 0.85
C TYR A 99 -4.77 12.28 -0.58
N PHE A 100 -5.49 11.59 -1.46
CA PHE A 100 -5.16 11.57 -2.89
C PHE A 100 -5.15 12.99 -3.49
N LYS A 101 -6.17 13.81 -3.18
CA LYS A 101 -6.25 15.20 -3.64
C LYS A 101 -5.11 16.07 -3.08
N ALA A 102 -4.76 15.89 -1.81
CA ALA A 102 -3.68 16.64 -1.16
C ALA A 102 -2.29 16.28 -1.70
N LEU A 103 -2.11 15.04 -2.19
CA LEU A 103 -0.88 14.60 -2.86
C LEU A 103 -0.80 15.06 -4.32
N HIS A 104 -1.92 15.44 -4.94
CA HIS A 104 -2.00 15.93 -6.32
C HIS A 104 -2.60 17.34 -6.41
N PRO A 105 -2.11 18.34 -5.64
CA PRO A 105 -2.78 19.63 -5.51
C PRO A 105 -2.63 20.54 -6.74
N ARG A 106 -1.66 20.26 -7.62
CA ARG A 106 -1.27 21.12 -8.75
C ARG A 106 -1.30 20.42 -10.10
N VAL A 107 -1.84 19.20 -10.16
CA VAL A 107 -1.89 18.41 -11.40
C VAL A 107 -3.32 18.00 -11.71
N GLU A 108 -3.70 18.12 -12.98
CA GLU A 108 -4.96 17.57 -13.45
C GLU A 108 -4.83 16.06 -13.64
N VAL A 109 -5.41 15.31 -12.72
CA VAL A 109 -5.47 13.85 -12.84
C VAL A 109 -6.51 13.47 -13.92
N PRO A 110 -6.16 12.59 -14.87
CA PRO A 110 -7.10 12.10 -15.88
C PRO A 110 -8.39 11.56 -15.26
N LYS A 111 -9.53 11.94 -15.85
CA LYS A 111 -10.86 11.49 -15.43
C LYS A 111 -11.46 10.53 -16.47
N PRO A 112 -12.04 9.39 -16.07
CA PRO A 112 -12.13 8.88 -14.70
C PRO A 112 -10.76 8.46 -14.15
N VAL A 113 -10.57 8.60 -12.83
CA VAL A 113 -9.37 8.08 -12.15
C VAL A 113 -9.48 6.56 -12.12
N ASN A 114 -8.60 5.89 -12.84
CA ASN A 114 -8.49 4.43 -12.85
C ASN A 114 -7.01 4.02 -12.74
N HIS A 115 -6.74 2.72 -12.72
CA HIS A 115 -5.39 2.18 -12.56
C HIS A 115 -4.41 2.68 -13.63
N GLN A 116 -4.86 2.88 -14.88
CA GLN A 116 -4.03 3.40 -15.97
C GLN A 116 -3.69 4.89 -15.77
N SER A 117 -4.56 5.66 -15.12
CA SER A 117 -4.31 7.08 -14.82
C SER A 117 -3.06 7.27 -13.97
N CYS A 118 -2.78 6.38 -13.01
CA CYS A 118 -1.60 6.46 -12.14
C CYS A 118 -0.30 6.20 -12.90
N ASN A 119 -0.27 5.17 -13.76
CA ASN A 119 0.91 4.78 -14.53
C ASN A 119 1.30 5.83 -15.61
N SER A 120 0.40 6.75 -15.96
CA SER A 120 0.70 7.82 -16.93
C SER A 120 1.75 8.81 -16.42
N CYS A 121 1.81 9.02 -15.10
CA CYS A 121 2.78 9.90 -14.46
C CYS A 121 3.83 9.11 -13.67
N HIS A 122 3.45 8.02 -13.01
CA HIS A 122 4.32 7.25 -12.12
C HIS A 122 4.77 5.94 -12.78
N ILE A 123 6.03 5.87 -13.24
CA ILE A 123 6.55 4.72 -14.01
C ILE A 123 6.80 3.46 -13.15
N GLY A 124 6.93 3.63 -11.83
CA GLY A 124 7.27 2.57 -10.87
C GLY A 124 6.07 1.97 -10.12
N VAL A 125 4.82 2.29 -10.49
CA VAL A 125 3.62 1.97 -9.69
C VAL A 125 3.48 0.50 -9.31
N GLN A 126 3.92 -0.42 -10.19
CA GLN A 126 3.83 -1.87 -9.95
C GLN A 126 4.63 -2.33 -8.71
N ASN A 127 5.64 -1.55 -8.31
CA ASN A 127 6.53 -1.86 -7.18
C ASN A 127 6.28 -0.93 -5.98
N LEU A 128 5.12 -0.27 -5.90
CA LEU A 128 4.83 0.82 -4.95
C LEU A 128 5.77 2.03 -5.09
N ASP A 129 6.47 2.18 -6.22
CA ASP A 129 7.27 3.36 -6.50
C ASP A 129 6.41 4.41 -7.21
N TYR A 130 5.83 5.29 -6.40
CA TYR A 130 5.09 6.47 -6.84
C TYR A 130 5.96 7.74 -6.83
N ARG A 131 7.28 7.61 -6.64
CA ARG A 131 8.21 8.75 -6.66
C ARG A 131 8.88 8.90 -8.00
N SER A 132 9.13 7.80 -8.72
CA SER A 132 9.65 7.83 -10.07
C SER A 132 8.59 8.33 -11.05
N LEU A 133 8.91 9.42 -11.75
CA LEU A 133 8.01 10.12 -12.64
C LEU A 133 8.45 9.99 -14.10
N THR A 134 7.53 10.15 -15.04
CA THR A 134 7.86 10.32 -16.45
C THR A 134 8.43 11.72 -16.71
N PRO A 135 9.25 11.94 -17.77
CA PRO A 135 9.99 13.18 -17.98
C PRO A 135 9.21 14.50 -17.89
N PRO A 136 7.94 14.62 -18.35
CA PRO A 136 7.17 15.85 -18.18
C PRO A 136 6.96 16.27 -16.72
N TRP A 137 7.10 15.33 -15.77
CA TRP A 137 6.82 15.54 -14.34
C TRP A 137 8.05 15.45 -13.45
N GLU A 138 9.19 14.97 -13.94
CA GLU A 138 10.44 14.82 -13.16
C GLU A 138 10.91 16.12 -12.48
N ASN A 139 10.58 17.27 -13.07
CA ASN A 139 10.92 18.61 -12.56
C ASN A 139 9.67 19.42 -12.16
N SER A 140 8.52 18.78 -11.95
CA SER A 140 7.32 19.47 -11.48
C SER A 140 7.55 19.97 -10.05
N PRO A 141 7.27 21.26 -9.75
CA PRO A 141 7.56 21.89 -8.46
C PRO A 141 6.65 21.48 -7.31
#